data_AF-A0A0N4XN25-F1
#
_entry.id   AF-A0A0N4XN25-F1
#
_cell.length_a   1.000
_cell.length_b   1.000
_cell.length_c   1.000
_cell.angle_alpha   90.00
_cell.angle_beta   90.00
_cell.angle_gamma   90.00
#
_symmetry.space_group_name_H-M   'P 1'
#
loop_
_entity.id
_entity.type
_entity.pdbx_description
1 polymer ?
#
loop_
_entity_poly.entity_id
_entity_poly.type
_entity_poly.pdbx_seq_one_letter_code
_entity_poly.pdbx_strand_id
1 'polypeptide(L)'
;PIPGYATATGDFDGDGIDDIVAGVPRGNDLAGKLVLYTSKLKMLVNLTDPSSDQQGQYCGSSLAVTDLNKDGRDDIIMGCPFYTDYVTVKDVKTQERKPQYDVGKVVIFFQTAPVSCTHTFSART
;
A
#
# COMPACT_ATOMS: atom_id res chain seq x y z
N PRO A 1 -1.65 -16.54 6.15
CA PRO A 1 -1.10 -15.82 4.96
C PRO A 1 0.41 -15.66 5.09
N ILE A 2 1.18 -15.88 4.01
CA ILE A 2 2.64 -15.84 4.04
C ILE A 2 3.09 -14.48 3.49
N PRO A 3 3.95 -13.72 4.22
CA PRO A 3 4.54 -12.49 3.69
C PRO A 3 5.58 -12.76 2.61
N GLY A 4 5.76 -11.81 1.69
CA GLY A 4 6.78 -11.90 0.63
C GLY A 4 6.23 -12.17 -0.77
N TYR A 5 4.95 -11.84 -1.03
CA TYR A 5 4.41 -11.90 -2.38
C TYR A 5 5.12 -10.88 -3.31
N ALA A 6 5.38 -9.70 -2.76
CA ALA A 6 6.25 -8.68 -3.31
C ALA A 6 7.15 -8.16 -2.19
N THR A 7 8.34 -7.69 -2.53
CA THR A 7 9.30 -7.14 -1.58
C THR A 7 9.99 -5.92 -2.15
N ALA A 8 10.31 -4.96 -1.30
CA ALA A 8 11.17 -3.82 -1.59
C ALA A 8 12.01 -3.48 -0.34
N THR A 9 12.98 -2.59 -0.49
CA THR A 9 13.90 -2.19 0.58
C THR A 9 13.96 -0.68 0.74
N GLY A 10 14.29 -0.21 1.94
CA GLY A 10 14.48 1.20 2.31
C GLY A 10 14.70 1.33 3.82
N ASP A 11 15.18 2.48 4.30
CA ASP A 11 15.48 2.69 5.73
C ASP A 11 14.23 3.12 6.51
N PHE A 12 13.57 2.17 7.16
CA PHE A 12 12.31 2.43 7.85
C PHE A 12 12.49 2.69 9.35
N ASP A 13 13.56 2.21 9.97
CA ASP A 13 13.87 2.44 11.39
C ASP A 13 14.90 3.56 11.66
N GLY A 14 15.48 4.15 10.60
CA GLY A 14 16.35 5.31 10.65
C GLY A 14 17.77 5.00 11.12
N ASP A 15 18.21 3.74 11.03
CA ASP A 15 19.56 3.32 11.41
C ASP A 15 20.59 3.45 10.26
N GLY A 16 20.13 3.84 9.07
CA GLY A 16 20.94 4.00 7.86
C GLY A 16 21.21 2.68 7.12
N ILE A 17 20.55 1.59 7.49
CA ILE A 17 20.59 0.29 6.81
C ILE A 17 19.22 0.02 6.19
N ASP A 18 19.22 -0.42 4.94
CA ASP A 18 18.00 -0.85 4.28
C ASP A 18 17.29 -1.98 5.06
N ASP A 19 16.05 -1.70 5.42
CA ASP A 19 15.05 -2.61 5.94
C ASP A 19 14.25 -3.26 4.80
N ILE A 20 13.35 -4.17 5.15
CA ILE A 20 12.57 -4.95 4.19
C ILE A 20 11.08 -4.66 4.39
N VAL A 21 10.38 -4.28 3.32
CA VAL A 21 8.92 -4.28 3.27
C VAL A 21 8.43 -5.46 2.45
N ALA A 22 7.50 -6.23 3.01
CA ALA A 22 6.91 -7.41 2.38
C ALA A 22 5.39 -7.27 2.24
N GLY A 23 4.91 -7.48 1.02
CA GLY A 23 3.50 -7.46 0.69
C GLY A 23 2.79 -8.76 1.06
N VAL A 24 1.58 -8.64 1.60
CA VAL A 24 0.72 -9.76 2.02
C VAL A 24 -0.70 -9.57 1.48
N PRO A 25 -0.94 -9.83 0.18
CA PRO A 25 -2.24 -9.54 -0.47
C PRO A 25 -3.44 -10.25 0.13
N ARG A 26 -3.22 -11.38 0.80
CA ARG A 26 -4.25 -12.16 1.50
C ARG A 26 -4.24 -11.97 3.02
N GLY A 27 -3.50 -10.98 3.52
CA GLY A 27 -3.53 -10.58 4.92
C GLY A 27 -4.72 -9.66 5.21
N ASN A 28 -4.98 -9.41 6.50
CA ASN A 28 -6.02 -8.50 6.97
C ASN A 28 -7.40 -8.79 6.32
N ASP A 29 -7.91 -10.01 6.48
CA ASP A 29 -9.19 -10.45 5.91
C ASP A 29 -9.35 -10.20 4.41
N LEU A 30 -8.28 -10.47 3.64
CA LEU A 30 -8.18 -10.25 2.19
C LEU A 30 -8.20 -8.78 1.74
N ALA A 31 -8.17 -7.82 2.66
CA ALA A 31 -7.94 -6.41 2.30
C ALA A 31 -6.49 -6.19 1.80
N GLY A 32 -5.56 -7.03 2.25
CA GLY A 32 -4.13 -6.89 1.99
C GLY A 32 -3.43 -6.03 3.04
N LYS A 33 -2.14 -6.30 3.26
CA LYS A 33 -1.31 -5.53 4.20
C LYS A 33 0.16 -5.58 3.80
N LEU A 34 0.96 -4.70 4.38
CA LEU A 34 2.42 -4.76 4.36
C LEU A 34 2.95 -5.13 5.73
N VAL A 35 4.10 -5.79 5.75
CA VAL A 35 4.85 -6.08 6.98
C VAL A 35 6.27 -5.59 6.76
N LEU A 36 6.74 -4.72 7.66
CA LEU A 36 8.10 -4.21 7.66
C LEU A 36 8.95 -5.05 8.62
N TYR A 37 10.19 -5.31 8.20
CA TYR A 37 11.18 -6.05 8.96
C TYR A 37 12.50 -5.31 8.90
N THR A 38 13.29 -5.39 9.97
CA THR A 38 14.66 -4.94 9.92
C THR A 38 15.51 -5.81 8.99
N SER A 39 16.71 -5.36 8.65
CA SER A 39 17.75 -6.17 7.99
C SER A 39 18.04 -7.52 8.68
N LYS A 40 17.72 -7.66 9.98
CA LYS A 40 17.85 -8.90 10.78
C LYS A 40 16.55 -9.71 10.88
N LEU A 41 15.57 -9.41 10.04
CA LEU A 41 14.25 -10.06 10.00
C LEU A 41 13.43 -9.89 11.29
N LYS A 42 13.68 -8.81 12.06
CA LYS A 42 12.83 -8.45 13.19
C LYS A 42 11.65 -7.63 12.69
N MET A 43 10.42 -8.07 12.97
CA MET A 43 9.22 -7.31 12.59
C MET A 43 9.24 -5.91 13.25
N LEU A 44 8.97 -4.88 12.44
CA LEU A 44 8.87 -3.48 12.84
C LEU A 44 7.40 -3.06 13.00
N VAL A 45 6.66 -3.03 11.90
CA VAL A 45 5.28 -2.54 11.85
C VAL A 45 4.48 -3.22 10.73
N ASN A 46 3.15 -3.31 10.92
CA ASN A 46 2.22 -3.69 9.86
C ASN A 46 1.52 -2.46 9.32
N LEU A 47 1.46 -2.31 8.01
CA LEU A 47 0.72 -1.22 7.35
C LEU A 47 -0.48 -1.79 6.61
N THR A 48 -1.60 -1.09 6.68
CA THR A 48 -2.84 -1.41 5.97
C THR A 48 -3.37 -0.11 5.37
N ASP A 49 -4.16 -0.21 4.31
CA ASP A 49 -4.85 0.95 3.74
C ASP A 49 -6.11 1.28 4.56
N PRO A 50 -6.14 2.36 5.36
CA PRO A 50 -7.33 2.74 6.12
C PRO A 50 -8.46 3.34 5.27
N SER A 51 -8.24 3.61 3.98
CA SER A 51 -9.26 4.23 3.11
C SER A 51 -10.22 3.23 2.48
N SER A 52 -10.01 1.92 2.70
CA SER A 52 -10.76 0.90 1.99
C SER A 52 -10.95 -0.38 2.77
N ASP A 53 -12.22 -0.72 2.98
CA ASP A 53 -12.64 -1.98 3.60
C ASP A 53 -12.95 -3.08 2.56
N GLN A 54 -12.63 -2.85 1.28
CA GLN A 54 -12.93 -3.82 0.22
C GLN A 54 -12.01 -5.05 0.33
N GLN A 55 -12.61 -6.23 0.34
CA GLN A 55 -11.86 -7.48 0.33
C GLN A 55 -11.50 -7.87 -1.11
N GLY A 56 -10.36 -8.56 -1.29
CA GLY A 56 -9.97 -9.11 -2.58
C GLY A 56 -9.32 -8.08 -3.53
N GLN A 57 -8.99 -6.88 -3.06
CA GLN A 57 -8.29 -5.86 -3.86
C GLN A 57 -6.84 -6.22 -4.20
N TYR A 58 -6.30 -7.23 -3.52
CA TYR A 58 -4.95 -7.74 -3.71
C TYR A 58 -3.86 -6.68 -3.44
N CYS A 59 -4.12 -5.82 -2.44
CA CYS A 59 -3.20 -4.79 -1.99
C CYS A 59 -1.88 -5.38 -1.46
N GLY A 60 -0.76 -4.84 -1.89
CA GLY A 60 0.58 -5.37 -1.57
C GLY A 60 1.04 -6.44 -2.55
N SER A 61 0.44 -6.50 -3.75
CA SER A 61 0.89 -7.38 -4.84
C SER A 61 2.04 -6.79 -5.65
N SER A 62 2.22 -5.47 -5.59
CA SER A 62 3.39 -4.76 -6.10
C SER A 62 3.80 -3.69 -5.09
N LEU A 63 5.11 -3.46 -5.00
CA LEU A 63 5.73 -2.50 -4.08
C LEU A 63 6.82 -1.71 -4.79
N ALA A 64 6.97 -0.45 -4.40
CA ALA A 64 8.13 0.37 -4.69
C ALA A 64 8.45 1.23 -3.46
N VAL A 65 9.72 1.57 -3.29
CA VAL A 65 10.21 2.40 -2.18
C VAL A 65 11.09 3.49 -2.74
N THR A 66 10.85 4.72 -2.31
CA THR A 66 11.63 5.91 -2.69
C THR A 66 11.21 7.07 -1.81
N ASP A 67 12.13 7.99 -1.53
CA ASP A 67 11.78 9.32 -1.00
C ASP A 67 10.98 10.11 -2.07
N LEU A 68 9.65 10.15 -1.92
CA LEU A 68 8.74 10.74 -2.88
C LEU A 68 8.47 12.22 -2.56
N ASN A 69 8.42 12.58 -1.28
CA ASN A 69 8.15 13.94 -0.82
C ASN A 69 9.42 14.79 -0.62
N LYS A 70 10.61 14.20 -0.75
CA LYS A 70 11.94 14.81 -0.55
C LYS A 70 12.20 15.26 0.89
N ASP A 71 11.71 14.52 1.87
CA ASP A 71 11.98 14.78 3.29
C ASP A 71 13.21 14.02 3.82
N GLY A 72 13.86 13.21 2.97
CA GLY A 72 15.03 12.42 3.30
C GLY A 72 14.70 11.07 3.94
N ARG A 73 13.45 10.60 3.85
CA ARG A 73 12.99 9.30 4.34
C ARG A 73 12.38 8.48 3.20
N ASP A 74 12.38 7.16 3.36
CA ASP A 74 11.90 6.26 2.33
C ASP A 74 10.38 6.05 2.43
N ASP A 75 9.65 6.48 1.40
CA ASP A 75 8.21 6.28 1.31
C ASP A 75 7.86 4.98 0.60
N ILE A 76 6.72 4.39 0.96
CA ILE A 76 6.27 3.11 0.40
C ILE A 76 5.07 3.32 -0.53
N ILE A 77 5.18 2.78 -1.74
CA ILE A 77 4.11 2.73 -2.73
C ILE A 77 3.59 1.30 -2.81
N MET A 78 2.29 1.12 -2.61
CA MET A 78 1.61 -0.18 -2.61
C MET A 78 0.54 -0.24 -3.71
N GLY A 79 0.60 -1.27 -4.55
CA GLY A 79 -0.42 -1.54 -5.56
C GLY A 79 -1.57 -2.42 -5.06
N CYS A 80 -2.78 -2.08 -5.47
CA CYS A 80 -4.05 -2.79 -5.25
C CYS A 80 -4.76 -2.97 -6.62
N PRO A 81 -4.31 -3.92 -7.47
CA PRO A 81 -4.74 -4.01 -8.86
C PRO A 81 -6.23 -4.36 -9.03
N PHE A 82 -6.84 -5.03 -8.05
CA PHE A 82 -8.25 -5.45 -8.12
C PHE A 82 -9.19 -4.53 -7.31
N TYR A 83 -8.74 -3.32 -6.97
CA TYR A 83 -9.64 -2.32 -6.43
C TYR A 83 -10.74 -1.95 -7.43
N THR A 84 -11.96 -1.80 -6.92
CA THR A 84 -13.15 -1.45 -7.71
C THR A 84 -13.80 -0.21 -7.12
N ASP A 85 -14.17 0.75 -7.97
CA ASP A 85 -14.89 1.94 -7.55
C ASP A 85 -16.39 1.73 -7.77
N TYR A 86 -17.13 1.49 -6.68
CA TYR A 86 -18.57 1.21 -6.72
C TYR A 86 -19.45 2.46 -6.69
N VAL A 87 -18.90 3.67 -6.46
CA VAL A 87 -19.70 4.82 -5.99
C VAL A 87 -19.42 6.16 -6.68
N THR A 88 -18.27 6.36 -7.32
CA THR A 88 -17.90 7.71 -7.79
C THR A 88 -18.02 7.94 -9.30
N VAL A 89 -18.26 6.89 -10.09
CA VAL A 89 -18.31 7.03 -11.55
C VAL A 89 -19.75 7.28 -12.00
N LYS A 90 -20.04 8.54 -12.34
CA LYS A 90 -21.24 8.88 -13.11
C LYS A 90 -20.99 8.53 -14.57
N ASP A 91 -21.84 7.67 -15.12
CA ASP A 91 -21.92 7.46 -16.56
C ASP A 91 -22.15 8.82 -17.23
N VAL A 92 -21.25 9.23 -18.12
CA VAL A 92 -21.32 10.55 -18.78
C VAL A 92 -22.59 10.69 -19.61
N LYS A 93 -23.12 9.57 -20.14
CA LYS A 93 -24.32 9.54 -20.99
C LYS A 93 -25.60 9.42 -20.17
N THR A 94 -25.62 8.59 -19.12
CA THR A 94 -26.84 8.34 -18.34
C THR A 94 -26.93 9.13 -17.05
N GLN A 95 -25.84 9.77 -16.61
CA GLN A 95 -25.68 10.43 -15.30
C GLN A 95 -25.89 9.48 -14.10
N GLU A 96 -26.07 8.18 -14.34
CA GLU A 96 -26.25 7.16 -13.31
C GLU A 96 -24.90 6.79 -12.72
N ARG A 97 -24.88 6.48 -11.42
CA ARG A 97 -23.70 5.89 -10.79
C ARG A 97 -23.64 4.42 -11.21
N LYS A 98 -22.62 4.05 -11.98
CA LYS A 98 -22.34 2.66 -12.33
C LYS A 98 -21.01 2.24 -11.71
N PRO A 99 -20.88 1.01 -11.19
CA PRO A 99 -19.60 0.49 -10.77
C PRO A 99 -18.63 0.52 -11.94
N GLN A 100 -17.41 1.02 -11.72
CA GLN A 100 -16.32 0.83 -12.66
C GLN A 100 -15.41 -0.28 -12.13
N TYR A 101 -15.41 -1.39 -12.87
CA TYR A 101 -14.54 -2.53 -12.63
C TYR A 101 -13.14 -2.25 -13.16
N ASP A 102 -12.13 -2.93 -12.60
CA ASP A 102 -10.73 -2.89 -13.05
C ASP A 102 -10.07 -1.49 -13.02
N VAL A 103 -10.46 -0.63 -12.07
CA VAL A 103 -9.81 0.67 -11.86
C VAL A 103 -8.43 0.50 -11.25
N GLY A 104 -8.27 -0.43 -10.30
CA GLY A 104 -7.05 -0.53 -9.52
C GLY A 104 -6.82 0.70 -8.63
N LYS A 105 -5.90 0.56 -7.68
CA LYS A 105 -5.56 1.63 -6.75
C LYS A 105 -4.09 1.55 -6.39
N VAL A 106 -3.47 2.72 -6.21
CA VAL A 106 -2.13 2.86 -5.65
C VAL A 106 -2.24 3.62 -4.33
N VAL A 107 -1.68 3.04 -3.27
CA VAL A 107 -1.65 3.59 -1.92
C VAL A 107 -0.23 4.02 -1.59
N ILE A 108 -0.06 5.23 -1.03
CA ILE A 108 1.25 5.77 -0.63
C ILE A 108 1.29 5.95 0.88
N PHE A 109 2.32 5.39 1.52
CA PHE A 109 2.66 5.58 2.92
C PHE A 109 3.90 6.46 3.02
N PHE A 110 3.73 7.68 3.52
CA PHE A 110 4.84 8.59 3.77
C PHE A 110 5.49 8.25 5.11
N GLN A 111 6.81 8.06 5.14
CA GLN A 111 7.51 7.83 6.40
C GLN A 111 7.69 9.17 7.13
N THR A 112 7.13 9.29 8.33
CA THR A 112 7.17 10.55 9.10
C THR A 112 8.17 10.53 10.24
N ALA A 113 8.52 9.33 10.72
CA ALA A 113 9.51 9.08 11.75
C ALA A 113 9.98 7.61 11.66
N PRO A 114 11.06 7.23 12.37
CA PRO A 114 11.41 5.82 12.57
C PRO A 114 10.18 4.96 12.92
N VAL A 115 9.99 3.89 12.14
CA VAL A 115 8.91 2.90 12.31
C VAL A 115 7.48 3.49 12.19
N SER A 116 7.35 4.71 11.64
CA SER A 116 6.08 5.44 11.58
C SER A 116 5.78 5.94 10.18
N CYS A 117 4.68 5.45 9.59
CA CYS A 117 4.24 5.85 8.25
C CYS A 117 2.79 6.34 8.28
N THR A 118 2.48 7.39 7.52
CA THR A 118 1.13 7.95 7.41
C THR A 118 0.57 7.67 6.02
N HIS A 119 -0.66 7.16 5.97
CA HIS A 119 -1.37 7.01 4.70
C HIS A 119 -1.89 8.38 4.23
N THR A 120 -1.70 8.73 2.97
CA THR A 120 -2.17 10.03 2.47
C THR A 120 -2.89 9.97 1.13
N PHE A 121 -2.58 9.04 0.22
CA PHE A 121 -3.04 9.16 -1.15
C PHE A 121 -3.43 7.83 -1.80
N SER A 122 -4.60 7.83 -2.45
CA SER A 122 -5.14 6.75 -3.27
C SER A 122 -5.40 7.28 -4.68
N ALA A 123 -4.57 6.90 -5.66
CA ALA A 123 -4.82 7.19 -7.08
C ALA A 123 -5.53 6.02 -7.77
N ARG A 124 -6.46 6.36 -8.67
CA ARG A 124 -7.12 5.44 -9.60
C ARG A 124 -6.23 5.24 -10.83
N THR A 125 -6.09 4.00 -11.29
CA THR A 125 -5.36 3.66 -12.52
C THR A 125 -6.29 3.44 -13.71
#